data_AF-A0A9E0MPD5-F1
#
_entry.id   AF-A0A9E0MPD5-F1
#
_cell.length_a   1.000
_cell.length_b   1.000
_cell.length_c   1.000
_cell.angle_alpha   90.00
_cell.angle_beta   90.00
_cell.angle_gamma   90.00
#
_symmetry.space_group_name_H-M   'P 1'
#
loop_
_entity.id
_entity.type
_entity.pdbx_description
1 polymer ?
#
loop_
_entity_poly.entity_id
_entity_poly.type
_entity_poly.pdbx_seq_one_letter_code
_entity_poly.pdbx_strand_id
1 'polypeptide(L)'
;MDRGADERARLRPTTGARLLLELTAATPDGARYAGWVLTADGERGFVAELGADGAAALTATGADAAADDEAAADLLMLARLTARSAPKRAADGLPPWPPRVLRWRGPGRGG
;
A
#
# COMPACT_ATOMS: atom_id res chain seq x y z
N MET A 1 12.74 -17.36 -10.39
CA MET A 1 11.34 -16.88 -10.37
C MET A 1 11.13 -16.13 -9.07
N ASP A 2 10.81 -14.85 -9.15
CA ASP A 2 10.41 -14.05 -7.99
C ASP A 2 8.95 -14.40 -7.66
N ARG A 3 8.72 -15.22 -6.62
CA ARG A 3 7.37 -15.65 -6.21
C ARG A 3 6.45 -14.46 -5.91
N GLY A 4 6.99 -13.32 -5.48
CA GLY A 4 6.20 -12.13 -5.20
C GLY A 4 5.64 -11.51 -6.48
N ALA A 5 6.40 -11.49 -7.56
CA ALA A 5 5.95 -10.97 -8.86
C ALA A 5 4.82 -11.82 -9.45
N ASP A 6 4.94 -13.16 -9.38
CA ASP A 6 3.91 -14.08 -9.87
C ASP A 6 2.59 -13.92 -9.10
N GLU A 7 2.66 -13.66 -7.79
CA GLU A 7 1.49 -13.41 -6.98
C GLU A 7 0.84 -12.07 -7.32
N ARG A 8 1.62 -10.99 -7.45
CA ARG A 8 1.09 -9.68 -7.83
C ARG A 8 0.46 -9.69 -9.22
N ALA A 9 1.00 -10.46 -10.16
CA ALA A 9 0.40 -10.65 -11.47
C ALA A 9 -1.03 -11.22 -11.38
N ARG A 10 -1.28 -12.17 -10.46
CA ARG A 10 -2.63 -12.72 -10.22
C ARG A 10 -3.58 -11.74 -9.53
N LEU A 11 -3.03 -10.73 -8.87
CA LEU A 11 -3.79 -9.68 -8.20
C LEU A 11 -4.12 -8.51 -9.13
N ARG A 12 -3.59 -8.47 -10.36
CA ARG A 12 -3.91 -7.41 -11.31
C ARG A 12 -5.39 -7.45 -11.69
N PRO A 13 -6.10 -6.33 -11.57
CA PRO A 13 -7.48 -6.26 -12.02
C PRO A 13 -7.57 -6.14 -13.53
N THR A 14 -8.77 -6.40 -14.07
CA THR A 14 -9.08 -6.14 -15.48
C THR A 14 -9.50 -4.69 -15.75
N THR A 15 -9.99 -3.96 -14.74
CA THR A 15 -10.37 -2.54 -14.83
C THR A 15 -10.07 -1.86 -13.50
N GLY A 16 -9.66 -0.58 -13.47
CA GLY A 16 -9.36 0.13 -12.22
C GLY A 16 -7.97 -0.23 -11.63
N ALA A 17 -7.81 -0.03 -10.32
CA ALA A 17 -6.54 -0.22 -9.63
C ALA A 17 -6.69 -1.01 -8.33
N ARG A 18 -5.70 -1.86 -8.04
CA ARG A 18 -5.55 -2.53 -6.75
C ARG A 18 -4.35 -1.95 -6.02
N LEU A 19 -4.58 -1.52 -4.80
CA LEU A 19 -3.57 -0.98 -3.91
C LEU A 19 -3.14 -2.09 -2.95
N LEU A 20 -1.83 -2.31 -2.82
CA LEU A 20 -1.24 -3.33 -1.97
C LEU A 20 -0.14 -2.71 -1.11
N LEU A 21 -0.14 -3.05 0.18
CA LEU A 21 0.99 -2.83 1.10
C LEU A 21 1.37 -4.18 1.71
N GLU A 22 2.65 -4.54 1.67
CA GLU A 22 3.21 -5.72 2.32
C GLU A 22 4.29 -5.31 3.30
N LEU A 23 4.15 -5.74 4.55
CA LEU A 23 5.03 -5.34 5.63
C LEU A 23 6.43 -5.91 5.40
N THR A 24 7.44 -5.05 5.44
CA THR A 24 8.85 -5.44 5.26
C THR A 24 9.64 -5.29 6.56
N ALA A 25 9.30 -4.31 7.39
CA ALA A 25 9.88 -4.10 8.71
C ALA A 25 8.88 -3.37 9.61
N ALA A 26 8.93 -3.65 10.92
CA ALA A 26 8.09 -2.98 11.91
C ALA A 26 8.86 -2.77 13.22
N THR A 27 8.55 -1.66 13.88
CA THR A 27 8.87 -1.35 15.27
C THR A 27 7.57 -0.99 16.00
N PRO A 28 7.58 -0.78 17.33
CA PRO A 28 6.40 -0.28 18.03
C PRO A 28 5.91 1.08 17.49
N ASP A 29 6.83 1.95 17.07
CA ASP A 29 6.55 3.34 16.70
C ASP A 29 6.33 3.56 15.20
N GLY A 30 6.65 2.57 14.36
CA GLY A 30 6.51 2.71 12.92
C GLY A 30 6.66 1.41 12.15
N ALA A 31 6.40 1.49 10.84
CA ALA A 31 6.52 0.37 9.94
C ALA A 31 6.92 0.80 8.54
N ARG A 32 7.64 -0.10 7.85
CA ARG A 32 8.02 0.03 6.45
C ARG A 32 7.31 -1.04 5.63
N TYR A 33 6.65 -0.63 4.57
CA TYR A 33 5.96 -1.50 3.63
C TYR A 33 6.57 -1.37 2.24
N ALA A 34 6.62 -2.49 1.53
CA ALA A 34 6.64 -2.45 0.08
C ALA A 34 5.19 -2.22 -0.39
N GLY A 35 5.01 -1.27 -1.31
CA GLY A 35 3.71 -0.83 -1.79
C GLY A 35 3.59 -0.99 -3.29
N TRP A 36 2.40 -1.31 -3.78
CA TRP A 36 2.13 -1.43 -5.21
C TRP A 36 0.78 -0.84 -5.59
N VAL A 37 0.79 -0.21 -6.77
CA VAL A 37 -0.42 0.05 -7.56
C VAL A 37 -0.43 -0.95 -8.70
N LEU A 38 -1.43 -1.83 -8.71
CA LEU A 38 -1.62 -2.86 -9.75
C LEU A 38 -2.79 -2.47 -10.65
N THR A 39 -2.55 -2.38 -11.95
CA THR A 39 -3.57 -2.08 -12.96
C THR A 39 -3.64 -3.21 -14.00
N ALA A 40 -4.59 -3.08 -14.94
CA ALA A 40 -4.68 -3.96 -16.09
C ALA A 40 -3.43 -3.89 -16.98
N ASP A 41 -2.68 -2.79 -16.95
CA ASP A 41 -1.54 -2.54 -17.85
C ASP A 41 -0.18 -2.82 -17.18
N GLY A 42 -0.08 -2.71 -15.86
CA GLY A 42 1.16 -3.04 -15.18
C GLY A 42 1.10 -2.94 -13.66
N GLU A 43 2.28 -2.90 -13.06
CA GLU A 43 2.47 -2.58 -11.65
C GLU A 43 3.47 -1.44 -11.47
N ARG A 44 3.24 -0.62 -10.44
CA ARG A 44 4.19 0.41 -10.00
C ARG A 44 4.52 0.19 -8.55
N GLY A 45 5.82 0.17 -8.24
CA GLY A 45 6.36 -0.12 -6.91
C GLY A 45 6.69 1.13 -6.12
N PHE A 46 6.49 1.02 -4.80
CA PHE A 46 6.73 2.07 -3.82
C PHE A 46 7.29 1.47 -2.53
N VAL A 47 7.93 2.32 -1.74
CA VAL A 47 8.18 2.12 -0.31
C VAL A 47 7.25 3.06 0.44
N ALA A 48 6.51 2.54 1.42
CA ALA A 48 5.73 3.35 2.34
C ALA A 48 6.33 3.28 3.75
N GLU A 49 6.57 4.45 4.35
CA GLU A 49 7.03 4.57 5.73
C GLU A 49 5.90 5.17 6.56
N LEU A 50 5.50 4.49 7.63
CA LEU A 50 4.35 4.83 8.48
C LEU A 50 4.82 5.07 9.91
N GLY A 51 4.29 6.11 10.54
CA GLY A 51 4.45 6.40 11.98
C GLY A 51 3.19 6.07 12.77
N ALA A 52 3.33 5.66 14.03
CA ALA A 52 2.20 5.38 14.92
C ALA A 52 1.35 6.63 15.24
N ASP A 53 1.88 7.83 14.96
CA ASP A 53 1.18 9.11 15.00
C ASP A 53 0.21 9.33 13.81
N GLY A 54 0.17 8.39 12.86
CA GLY A 54 -0.64 8.49 11.66
C GLY A 54 0.06 9.16 10.48
N ALA A 55 1.33 9.56 10.62
CA ALA A 55 2.14 10.03 9.52
C ALA A 55 2.41 8.90 8.53
N ALA A 56 2.49 9.25 7.24
CA ALA A 56 2.97 8.33 6.22
C ALA A 56 3.66 9.10 5.09
N ALA A 57 4.72 8.51 4.57
CA ALA A 57 5.44 8.95 3.38
C ALA A 57 5.50 7.81 2.35
N LEU A 58 5.53 8.17 1.07
CA LEU A 58 5.60 7.22 -0.05
C LEU A 58 6.77 7.61 -0.96
N THR A 59 7.59 6.64 -1.33
CA THR A 59 8.72 6.83 -2.24
C THR A 59 8.63 5.82 -3.38
N ALA A 60 8.63 6.30 -4.61
CA ALA A 60 8.67 5.45 -5.80
C ALA A 60 9.97 4.63 -5.88
N THR A 61 9.90 3.38 -6.30
CA THR A 61 11.09 2.50 -6.44
C THR A 61 11.59 2.36 -7.89
N GLY A 62 10.92 2.98 -8.86
CA GLY A 62 11.27 2.91 -10.29
C GLY A 62 11.00 4.22 -11.02
N ALA A 63 11.65 4.40 -12.18
CA ALA A 63 11.58 5.65 -12.96
C ALA A 63 10.16 5.97 -13.48
N ASP A 64 9.36 4.94 -13.73
CA ASP A 64 7.99 5.08 -14.26
C ASP A 64 6.93 5.25 -13.15
N ALA A 65 7.32 5.15 -11.88
CA ALA A 65 6.43 5.36 -10.76
C ALA A 65 6.38 6.86 -10.41
N ALA A 66 5.62 7.63 -11.19
CA ALA A 66 5.33 9.02 -10.84
C ALA A 66 4.56 9.08 -9.51
N ALA A 67 5.14 9.74 -8.50
CA ALA A 67 4.54 9.90 -7.17
C ALA A 67 3.30 10.81 -7.17
N ASP A 68 3.15 11.63 -8.21
CA ASP A 68 2.10 12.66 -8.33
C ASP A 68 0.82 12.16 -9.05
N ASP A 69 0.70 10.85 -9.29
CA ASP A 69 -0.50 10.25 -9.88
C ASP A 69 -1.59 9.98 -8.82
N GLU A 70 -2.86 10.06 -9.22
CA GLU A 70 -4.04 9.84 -8.37
C GLU A 70 -3.95 8.49 -7.63
N ALA A 71 -3.52 7.43 -8.32
CA ALA A 71 -3.37 6.11 -7.72
C ALA A 71 -2.27 6.04 -6.65
N ALA A 72 -1.20 6.84 -6.79
CA ALA A 72 -0.15 6.96 -5.78
C ALA A 72 -0.64 7.74 -4.55
N ALA A 73 -1.44 8.81 -4.77
CA ALA A 73 -2.12 9.53 -3.68
C ALA A 73 -3.09 8.61 -2.92
N ASP A 74 -3.76 7.71 -3.63
CA ASP A 74 -4.66 6.71 -3.07
C ASP A 74 -3.92 5.64 -2.24
N LEU A 75 -2.75 5.20 -2.70
CA LEU A 75 -1.86 4.31 -1.94
C LEU A 75 -1.32 5.02 -0.69
N LEU A 76 -0.93 6.29 -0.79
CA LEU A 76 -0.53 7.10 0.36
C LEU A 76 -1.68 7.26 1.36
N MET A 77 -2.90 7.46 0.89
CA MET A 77 -4.09 7.50 1.75
C MET A 77 -4.30 6.16 2.46
N LEU A 78 -4.15 5.04 1.76
CA LEU A 78 -4.20 3.71 2.37
C LEU A 78 -3.14 3.57 3.48
N ALA A 79 -1.90 3.98 3.22
CA ALA A 79 -0.82 3.96 4.20
C ALA A 79 -1.16 4.82 5.45
N ARG A 80 -1.70 6.02 5.26
CA ARG A 80 -2.16 6.88 6.37
C ARG A 80 -3.27 6.24 7.20
N LEU A 81 -4.23 5.57 6.56
CA LEU A 81 -5.30 4.86 7.27
C LEU A 81 -4.75 3.69 8.09
N THR A 82 -3.80 2.93 7.53
CA THR A 82 -3.09 1.88 8.25
C THR A 82 -2.34 2.44 9.45
N ALA A 83 -1.59 3.54 9.26
CA ALA A 83 -0.86 4.25 10.32
C ALA A 83 -1.78 4.68 11.48
N ARG A 84 -2.89 5.37 11.17
CA ARG A 84 -3.86 5.83 12.17
C ARG A 84 -4.54 4.68 12.93
N SER A 85 -4.60 3.49 12.35
CA SER A 85 -5.20 2.33 13.01
C SER A 85 -4.25 1.64 14.01
N ALA A 86 -2.94 1.87 13.90
CA ALA A 86 -1.93 1.15 14.68
C ALA A 86 -2.09 1.32 16.20
N PRO A 87 -2.30 2.53 16.76
CA PRO A 87 -2.45 2.69 18.21
C PRO A 87 -3.67 1.94 18.75
N LYS A 88 -4.79 1.98 18.02
CA LYS A 88 -6.01 1.25 18.41
C LYS A 88 -5.78 -0.26 18.37
N ARG A 89 -5.15 -0.78 17.32
CA ARG A 89 -4.82 -2.21 17.22
C ARG A 89 -3.93 -2.67 18.37
N ALA A 90 -2.92 -1.88 18.73
CA ALA A 90 -2.07 -2.17 19.87
C ALA A 90 -2.84 -2.19 21.20
N ALA A 91 -3.74 -1.22 21.41
CA ALA A 91 -4.61 -1.16 22.59
C ALA A 91 -5.56 -2.38 22.66
N ASP A 92 -6.01 -2.87 21.51
CA ASP A 92 -6.84 -4.07 21.38
C ASP A 92 -6.03 -5.39 21.50
N GLY A 93 -4.72 -5.33 21.79
CA GLY A 93 -3.85 -6.50 21.91
C GLY A 93 -3.49 -7.19 20.58
N LEU A 94 -3.73 -6.52 19.45
CA LEU A 94 -3.42 -7.01 18.11
C LEU A 94 -2.07 -6.46 17.64
N PRO A 95 -1.39 -7.14 16.68
CA PRO A 95 -0.25 -6.56 15.99
C PRO A 95 -0.62 -5.21 15.37
N PRO A 96 0.10 -4.11 15.70
CA PRO A 96 -0.24 -2.75 15.26
C PRO A 96 -0.17 -2.62 13.74
N TRP A 97 0.75 -3.36 13.12
CA TRP A 97 1.06 -3.31 11.70
C TRP A 97 0.58 -4.60 11.02
N PRO A 98 -0.50 -4.56 10.22
CA PRO A 98 -0.94 -5.73 9.49
C PRO A 98 0.16 -6.21 8.53
N PRO A 99 0.40 -7.53 8.39
CA PRO A 99 1.42 -8.05 7.47
C PRO A 99 1.11 -7.71 6.01
N ARG A 100 -0.18 -7.52 5.69
CA ARG A 100 -0.66 -7.21 4.35
C ARG A 100 -1.92 -6.38 4.40
N VAL A 101 -2.01 -5.35 3.55
CA VAL A 101 -3.20 -4.52 3.38
C VAL A 101 -3.53 -4.45 1.90
N LEU A 102 -4.74 -4.83 1.53
CA LEU A 102 -5.21 -4.84 0.14
C LEU A 102 -6.46 -3.98 0.02
N ARG A 103 -6.51 -3.10 -0.98
CA ARG A 103 -7.70 -2.30 -1.27
C ARG A 103 -8.01 -2.27 -2.76
N TRP A 104 -9.28 -2.51 -3.06
CA TRP A 104 -9.81 -2.38 -4.41
C TRP A 104 -10.28 -0.95 -4.68
N ARG A 105 -9.86 -0.38 -5.81
CA ARG A 105 -10.39 0.86 -6.39
C ARG A 105 -10.99 0.51 -7.75
N GLY A 106 -12.31 0.31 -7.76
CA GLY A 106 -13.06 0.02 -8.98
C GLY A 106 -12.91 1.13 -10.03
N PRO A 107 -13.31 0.87 -11.29
CA PRO A 107 -13.44 1.94 -12.27
C PRO A 107 -14.33 3.03 -11.65
N GLY A 108 -13.83 4.27 -11.62
CA GLY A 108 -14.49 5.37 -10.93
C GLY A 108 -15.99 5.39 -11.25
N ARG A 109 -16.83 5.65 -10.25
CA ARG A 109 -18.26 5.92 -10.49
C ARG A 109 -18.36 7.30 -11.15
N GLY A 110 -18.05 7.36 -12.45
CA GLY A 110 -18.13 8.55 -13.29
C GLY A 110 -18.98 8.22 -14.50
N GLY A 111 -20.29 8.41 -14.34
CA GLY A 111 -21.31 8.49 -15.38
C GLY A 111 -22.35 9.49 -14.91
#